data_AF-A0A2H0X0H3-F1
#
_entry.id   AF-A0A2H0X0H3-F1
#
_cell.length_a   1.000
_cell.length_b   1.000
_cell.length_c   1.000
_cell.angle_alpha   90.00
_cell.angle_beta   90.00
_cell.angle_gamma   90.00
#
_symmetry.space_group_name_H-M   'P 1'
#
loop_
_entity.id
_entity.type
_entity.pdbx_description
1 polymer ?
#
loop_
_entity_poly.entity_id
_entity_poly.type
_entity_poly.pdbx_seq_one_letter_code
_entity_poly.pdbx_strand_id
1 'polypeptide(L)'
;QTDHAQICLVELGGTAGEYQNVLYYEASRIMKLRERDTVVHVHVSYLPTPSHIGEPKTKPTQLSVKQLNAMSIQPDFLVARTEGDLDERRRDRLALFCNVQESDIIMNQDLPSIYEVPLNFHRQAFDQKILAKLGLPDHASELTAWEGFVKKALAKKDKHLTIAIVGKYFKTGNYNLKDSYHALFEALDHASIELGIELKIKSLNSEIIEKEGTKQLEGVQAIIVPIGWGARGTA
;
A
#
# COMPACT_ATOMS: atom_id res chain seq x y z
N GLN A 1 20.51 3.85 -20.35
CA GLN A 1 21.11 3.57 -19.03
C GLN A 1 20.53 2.25 -18.58
N THR A 2 21.34 1.19 -18.52
CA THR A 2 20.98 0.00 -17.76
C THR A 2 21.43 0.29 -16.35
N ASP A 3 20.50 0.64 -15.47
CA ASP A 3 20.79 0.61 -14.04
C ASP A 3 21.29 -0.80 -13.70
N HIS A 4 22.47 -0.90 -13.08
CA HIS A 4 23.07 -2.16 -12.63
C HIS A 4 22.34 -2.70 -11.38
N ALA A 5 21.00 -2.74 -11.43
CA ALA A 5 20.16 -3.20 -10.34
C ALA A 5 20.30 -4.72 -10.19
N GLN A 6 20.52 -5.18 -8.95
CA GLN A 6 20.58 -6.61 -8.63
C GLN A 6 19.18 -7.24 -8.50
N ILE A 7 18.17 -6.43 -8.14
CA ILE A 7 16.78 -6.85 -7.96
C ILE A 7 15.88 -5.88 -8.72
N CYS A 8 14.92 -6.42 -9.48
CA CYS A 8 13.85 -5.66 -10.12
C CYS A 8 12.51 -6.08 -9.49
N LEU A 9 11.77 -5.13 -8.92
CA LEU A 9 10.42 -5.36 -8.42
C LEU A 9 9.41 -5.02 -9.53
N VAL A 10 8.61 -6.01 -9.90
CA VAL A 10 7.56 -5.85 -10.91
C VAL A 10 6.20 -6.04 -10.25
N GLU A 11 5.41 -4.97 -10.21
CA GLU A 11 4.02 -5.02 -9.75
C GLU A 11 3.09 -5.31 -10.94
N LEU A 12 2.23 -6.32 -10.78
CA LEU A 12 1.15 -6.60 -11.72
C LEU A 12 -0.15 -5.98 -11.17
N GLY A 13 -0.51 -4.82 -11.71
CA GLY A 13 -1.76 -4.13 -11.34
C GLY A 13 -3.01 -4.94 -11.68
N GLY A 14 -4.14 -4.59 -11.07
CA GLY A 14 -5.40 -5.34 -11.19
C GLY A 14 -5.49 -6.48 -10.16
N THR A 15 -6.33 -7.47 -10.44
CA THR A 15 -6.60 -8.61 -9.53
C THR A 15 -6.24 -9.94 -10.18
N ALA A 16 -5.70 -10.87 -9.39
CA ALA A 16 -5.44 -12.23 -9.85
C ALA A 16 -6.70 -12.87 -10.46
N GLY A 17 -6.57 -13.40 -11.68
CA GLY A 17 -7.67 -14.00 -12.43
C GLY A 17 -8.35 -13.07 -13.44
N GLU A 18 -7.96 -11.80 -13.53
CA GLU A 18 -8.45 -10.90 -14.57
C GLU A 18 -7.86 -11.23 -15.95
N TYR A 19 -8.72 -11.34 -16.97
CA TYR A 19 -8.32 -11.73 -18.32
C TYR A 19 -7.34 -10.73 -18.97
N GLN A 20 -7.39 -9.46 -18.56
CA GLN A 20 -6.51 -8.39 -19.05
C GLN A 20 -5.04 -8.64 -18.70
N ASN A 21 -4.79 -9.39 -17.63
CA ASN A 21 -3.45 -9.67 -17.10
C ASN A 21 -2.86 -11.02 -17.55
N VAL A 22 -3.59 -11.80 -18.34
CA VAL A 22 -3.19 -13.17 -18.74
C VAL A 22 -1.80 -13.20 -19.40
N LEU A 23 -1.50 -12.23 -20.26
CA LEU A 23 -0.19 -12.15 -20.92
C LEU A 23 0.94 -11.86 -19.93
N TYR A 24 0.70 -11.04 -18.91
CA TYR A 24 1.69 -10.75 -17.87
C TYR A 24 1.93 -11.95 -16.96
N TYR A 25 0.86 -12.66 -16.59
CA TYR A 25 0.97 -13.91 -15.82
C TYR A 25 1.74 -14.98 -16.59
N GLU A 26 1.46 -15.15 -17.88
CA GLU A 26 2.18 -16.13 -18.71
C GLU A 26 3.65 -15.76 -18.89
N ALA A 27 3.97 -14.49 -19.10
CA ALA A 27 5.35 -14.01 -19.16
C ALA A 27 6.11 -14.28 -17.85
N SER A 28 5.50 -13.94 -16.71
CA SER A 28 6.09 -14.19 -15.38
C SER A 28 6.33 -15.68 -15.12
N ARG A 29 5.33 -16.52 -15.46
CA ARG A 29 5.44 -17.99 -15.35
C ARG A 29 6.57 -18.55 -16.20
N ILE A 30 6.71 -18.10 -17.45
CA ILE A 30 7.81 -18.53 -18.35
C ILE A 30 9.16 -18.07 -17.78
N MET A 31 9.24 -16.85 -17.24
CA MET A 31 10.47 -16.32 -16.64
C MET A 31 10.92 -17.18 -15.46
N LYS A 32 10.02 -17.47 -14.50
CA LYS A 32 10.30 -18.36 -13.35
C LYS A 32 10.73 -19.77 -13.78
N LEU A 33 10.19 -20.29 -14.88
CA LEU A 33 10.54 -21.61 -15.41
C LEU A 33 11.96 -21.65 -16.02
N ARG A 34 12.33 -20.61 -16.76
CA ARG A 34 13.62 -20.52 -17.49
C ARG A 34 14.77 -20.12 -16.57
N GLU A 35 14.55 -19.11 -15.74
CA GLU A 35 15.57 -18.51 -14.88
C GLU A 35 15.31 -18.93 -13.42
N ARG A 36 15.36 -20.24 -13.18
CA ARG A 36 15.12 -20.81 -11.84
C ARG A 36 16.02 -20.13 -10.80
N ASP A 37 15.48 -19.95 -9.60
CA ASP A 37 16.15 -19.29 -8.46
C ASP A 37 16.45 -17.78 -8.61
N THR A 38 15.98 -17.13 -9.68
CA THR A 38 16.14 -15.67 -9.87
C THR A 38 14.83 -14.88 -9.90
N VAL A 39 13.69 -15.58 -9.89
CA VAL A 39 12.35 -14.98 -9.85
C VAL A 39 11.65 -15.43 -8.57
N VAL A 40 11.04 -14.50 -7.85
CA VAL A 40 10.22 -14.76 -6.64
C VAL A 40 8.83 -14.19 -6.87
N HIS A 41 7.80 -15.02 -6.70
CA HIS A 41 6.41 -14.61 -6.76
C HIS A 41 5.90 -14.26 -5.35
N VAL A 42 5.51 -13.01 -5.16
CA VAL A 42 4.83 -12.54 -3.95
C VAL A 42 3.36 -12.31 -4.29
N HIS A 43 2.45 -13.05 -3.65
CA HIS A 43 1.02 -12.83 -3.81
C HIS A 43 0.45 -12.05 -2.64
N VAL A 44 -0.18 -10.91 -2.92
CA VAL A 44 -0.87 -10.09 -1.91
C VAL A 44 -2.35 -10.46 -1.90
N SER A 45 -2.90 -10.75 -0.72
CA SER A 45 -4.31 -11.10 -0.57
C SER A 45 -4.92 -10.47 0.67
N TYR A 46 -6.23 -10.20 0.62
CA TYR A 46 -6.98 -9.61 1.72
C TYR A 46 -7.76 -10.67 2.51
N LEU A 47 -7.56 -10.66 3.83
CA LEU A 47 -8.28 -11.45 4.83
C LEU A 47 -9.32 -10.54 5.52
N PRO A 48 -10.54 -10.44 4.98
CA PRO A 48 -11.56 -9.59 5.58
C PRO A 48 -11.97 -10.12 6.95
N THR A 49 -12.25 -9.21 7.87
CA THR A 49 -12.83 -9.51 9.19
C THR A 49 -14.23 -8.92 9.26
N PRO A 50 -15.29 -9.66 8.85
CA PRO A 50 -16.64 -9.13 8.92
C PRO A 50 -16.98 -8.75 10.36
N SER A 51 -17.34 -7.50 10.59
CA SER A 51 -17.54 -6.94 11.95
C SER A 51 -18.57 -7.69 12.79
N HIS A 52 -19.60 -8.27 12.17
CA HIS A 52 -20.62 -9.08 12.83
C HIS A 52 -20.15 -10.49 13.23
N ILE A 53 -19.00 -10.94 12.70
CA ILE A 53 -18.40 -12.26 13.01
C ILE A 53 -17.18 -12.09 13.94
N GLY A 54 -16.38 -11.05 13.70
CA GLY A 54 -15.16 -10.78 14.48
C GLY A 54 -13.99 -11.74 14.19
N GLU A 55 -14.04 -12.47 13.07
CA GLU A 55 -13.01 -13.42 12.68
C GLU A 55 -12.49 -13.15 11.26
N PRO A 56 -11.14 -13.11 11.05
CA PRO A 56 -10.55 -13.05 9.72
C PRO A 56 -10.90 -14.28 8.89
N LYS A 57 -11.43 -14.07 7.68
CA LYS A 57 -11.81 -15.15 6.78
C LYS A 57 -10.71 -15.46 5.78
N THR A 58 -10.19 -16.69 5.84
CA THR A 58 -9.11 -17.18 4.96
C THR A 58 -9.58 -17.64 3.58
N LYS A 59 -10.89 -17.82 3.39
CA LYS A 59 -11.45 -18.42 2.16
C LYS A 59 -11.22 -17.57 0.90
N PRO A 60 -11.36 -16.23 0.92
CA PRO A 60 -11.04 -15.39 -0.22
C PRO A 60 -9.60 -15.57 -0.71
N THR A 61 -8.64 -15.60 0.22
CA THR A 61 -7.23 -15.85 -0.09
C THR A 61 -6.99 -17.22 -0.71
N GLN A 62 -7.62 -18.28 -0.18
CA GLN A 62 -7.52 -19.62 -0.76
C GLN A 62 -8.05 -19.67 -2.20
N LEU A 63 -9.14 -18.96 -2.51
CA LEU A 63 -9.69 -18.88 -3.86
C LEU A 63 -8.76 -18.10 -4.79
N SER A 64 -8.18 -17.00 -4.31
CA SER A 64 -7.24 -16.19 -5.07
C SER A 64 -5.96 -16.96 -5.42
N VAL A 65 -5.37 -17.69 -4.47
CA VAL A 65 -4.22 -18.57 -4.75
C VAL A 65 -4.60 -19.69 -5.72
N LYS A 66 -5.79 -20.27 -5.59
CA LYS A 66 -6.28 -21.27 -6.54
C LYS A 66 -6.37 -20.72 -7.97
N GLN A 67 -6.76 -19.44 -8.15
CA GLN A 67 -6.77 -18.80 -9.47
C GLN A 67 -5.37 -18.64 -10.05
N LEU A 68 -4.38 -18.23 -9.24
CA LEU A 68 -2.98 -18.21 -9.67
C LEU A 68 -2.47 -19.61 -10.05
N ASN A 69 -2.78 -20.62 -9.24
CA ASN A 69 -2.40 -22.00 -9.52
C ASN A 69 -3.04 -22.54 -10.81
N ALA A 70 -4.27 -22.13 -11.14
CA ALA A 70 -4.90 -22.50 -12.41
C ALA A 70 -4.16 -21.92 -13.62
N MET A 71 -3.42 -20.83 -13.43
CA MET A 71 -2.48 -20.25 -14.41
C MET A 71 -1.04 -20.80 -14.25
N SER A 72 -0.88 -21.90 -13.50
CA SER A 72 0.41 -22.54 -13.20
C SER A 72 1.42 -21.62 -12.48
N ILE A 73 0.92 -20.66 -11.69
CA ILE A 73 1.72 -19.80 -10.83
C ILE A 73 1.52 -20.26 -9.38
N GLN A 74 2.59 -20.77 -8.76
CA GLN A 74 2.66 -20.99 -7.32
C GLN A 74 3.36 -19.78 -6.69
N PRO A 75 2.73 -19.07 -5.73
CA PRO A 75 3.41 -18.02 -5.00
C PRO A 75 4.50 -18.61 -4.10
N ASP A 76 5.64 -17.92 -4.03
CA ASP A 76 6.71 -18.20 -3.08
C ASP A 76 6.43 -17.58 -1.71
N PHE A 77 5.70 -16.45 -1.68
CA PHE A 77 5.24 -15.78 -0.47
C PHE A 77 3.77 -15.37 -0.58
N LEU A 78 3.09 -15.39 0.56
CA LEU A 78 1.74 -14.85 0.71
C LEU A 78 1.76 -13.67 1.67
N VAL A 79 1.55 -12.46 1.15
CA VAL A 79 1.34 -11.27 1.97
C VAL A 79 -0.13 -11.16 2.33
N ALA A 80 -0.45 -11.42 3.59
CA ALA A 80 -1.79 -11.43 4.15
C ALA A 80 -2.15 -10.04 4.70
N ARG A 81 -2.85 -9.23 3.89
CA ARG A 81 -3.45 -7.96 4.33
C ARG A 81 -4.65 -8.25 5.21
N THR A 82 -4.73 -7.62 6.38
CA THR A 82 -5.81 -7.85 7.35
C THR A 82 -5.95 -6.66 8.29
N GLU A 83 -7.07 -6.55 9.00
CA GLU A 83 -7.34 -5.45 9.94
C GLU A 83 -6.55 -5.60 11.25
N GLY A 84 -6.13 -6.81 11.61
CA GLY A 84 -5.45 -7.08 12.88
C GLY A 84 -4.62 -8.36 12.85
N ASP A 85 -4.21 -8.86 14.02
CA ASP A 85 -3.39 -10.05 14.09
C ASP A 85 -4.12 -11.31 13.60
N LEU A 86 -3.36 -12.25 13.06
CA LEU A 86 -3.85 -13.56 12.62
C LEU A 86 -3.33 -14.63 13.56
N ASP A 87 -4.23 -15.44 14.11
CA ASP A 87 -3.86 -16.56 14.96
C ASP A 87 -3.20 -17.70 14.18
N GLU A 88 -2.43 -18.52 14.91
CA GLU A 88 -1.72 -19.69 14.40
C GLU A 88 -2.65 -20.62 13.61
N ARG A 89 -3.85 -20.90 14.14
CA ARG A 89 -4.83 -21.76 13.47
C ARG A 89 -5.19 -21.29 12.05
N ARG A 90 -5.35 -19.99 11.82
CA ARG A 90 -5.67 -19.46 10.49
C ARG A 90 -4.43 -19.40 9.60
N ARG A 91 -3.26 -19.15 10.19
CA ARG A 91 -1.97 -19.23 9.50
C ARG A 91 -1.69 -20.64 8.98
N ASP A 92 -1.85 -21.68 9.81
CA ASP A 92 -1.75 -23.09 9.42
C ASP A 92 -2.69 -23.44 8.29
N ARG A 93 -3.92 -22.93 8.40
CA ARG A 93 -4.95 -23.14 7.37
C ARG A 93 -4.54 -22.49 6.05
N LEU A 94 -3.98 -21.29 6.07
CA LEU A 94 -3.45 -20.66 4.86
C LEU A 94 -2.29 -21.47 4.29
N ALA A 95 -1.34 -21.90 5.12
CA ALA A 95 -0.18 -22.70 4.69
C ALA A 95 -0.65 -23.97 3.96
N LEU A 96 -1.54 -24.73 4.59
CA LEU A 96 -2.08 -25.98 4.05
C LEU A 96 -2.87 -25.77 2.75
N PHE A 97 -3.83 -24.84 2.72
CA PHE A 97 -4.74 -24.69 1.59
C PHE A 97 -4.19 -23.85 0.44
N CYS A 98 -3.17 -23.02 0.68
CA CYS A 98 -2.46 -22.25 -0.35
C CYS A 98 -1.16 -22.90 -0.80
N ASN A 99 -0.79 -24.05 -0.20
CA ASN A 99 0.44 -24.78 -0.51
C ASN A 99 1.71 -23.91 -0.36
N VAL A 100 1.78 -23.14 0.72
CA VAL A 100 2.94 -22.29 1.06
C VAL A 100 3.47 -22.67 2.43
N GLN A 101 4.75 -22.43 2.68
CA GLN A 101 5.31 -22.63 4.02
C GLN A 101 4.73 -21.60 4.98
N GLU A 102 4.54 -21.98 6.23
CA GLU A 102 4.02 -21.09 7.27
C GLU A 102 4.92 -19.85 7.45
N SER A 103 6.24 -20.05 7.36
CA SER A 103 7.26 -18.99 7.41
C SER A 103 7.19 -18.01 6.23
N ASP A 104 6.57 -18.42 5.12
CA ASP A 104 6.43 -17.62 3.90
C ASP A 104 5.09 -16.85 3.86
N ILE A 105 4.29 -16.94 4.93
CA ILE A 105 3.10 -16.12 5.14
C ILE A 105 3.50 -14.85 5.91
N ILE A 106 3.50 -13.73 5.20
CA ILE A 106 3.90 -12.43 5.73
C ILE A 106 2.65 -11.64 6.10
N MET A 107 2.53 -11.27 7.37
CA MET A 107 1.41 -10.47 7.84
C MET A 107 1.58 -9.02 7.46
N ASN A 108 0.51 -8.42 6.95
CA ASN A 108 0.43 -7.00 6.66
C ASN A 108 -0.84 -6.44 7.27
N GLN A 109 -0.91 -6.41 8.60
CA GLN A 109 -2.03 -5.85 9.34
C GLN A 109 -2.16 -4.32 9.14
N ASP A 110 -3.32 -3.76 9.45
CA ASP A 110 -3.47 -2.30 9.52
C ASP A 110 -2.50 -1.73 10.56
N LEU A 111 -1.73 -0.72 10.14
CA LEU A 111 -0.74 -0.05 10.97
C LEU A 111 -1.15 1.43 11.14
N PRO A 112 -0.82 2.06 12.28
CA PRO A 112 -1.10 3.48 12.50
C PRO A 112 -0.56 4.40 11.41
N SER A 113 0.59 4.04 10.82
CA SER A 113 1.18 4.74 9.68
C SER A 113 1.66 3.77 8.59
N ILE A 114 1.50 4.16 7.32
CA ILE A 114 2.05 3.42 6.18
C ILE A 114 3.58 3.28 6.26
N TYR A 115 4.26 4.22 6.93
CA TYR A 115 5.72 4.20 7.09
C TYR A 115 6.20 3.09 8.03
N GLU A 116 5.31 2.46 8.79
CA GLU A 116 5.63 1.29 9.62
C GLU A 116 5.70 -0.01 8.82
N VAL A 117 5.16 -0.05 7.59
CA VAL A 117 5.10 -1.27 6.77
C VAL A 117 6.49 -1.89 6.53
N PRO A 118 7.54 -1.14 6.13
CA PRO A 118 8.88 -1.71 5.97
C PRO A 118 9.43 -2.32 7.26
N LEU A 119 9.21 -1.68 8.41
CA LEU A 119 9.65 -2.20 9.71
C LEU A 119 8.87 -3.47 10.08
N ASN A 120 7.57 -3.54 9.75
CA ASN A 120 6.75 -4.71 9.97
C ASN A 120 7.19 -5.91 9.13
N PHE A 121 7.61 -5.68 7.89
CA PHE A 121 8.18 -6.74 7.03
C PHE A 121 9.55 -7.19 7.49
N HIS A 122 10.42 -6.25 7.88
CA HIS A 122 11.75 -6.58 8.42
C HIS A 122 11.67 -7.41 9.71
N ARG A 123 10.74 -7.09 10.62
CA ARG A 123 10.48 -7.91 11.83
C ARG A 123 10.09 -9.37 11.52
N GLN A 124 9.55 -9.63 10.33
CA GLN A 124 9.18 -10.96 9.85
C GLN A 124 10.27 -11.60 8.97
N ALA A 125 11.45 -10.99 8.90
CA ALA A 125 12.58 -11.38 8.06
C ALA A 125 12.21 -11.51 6.58
N PHE A 126 11.24 -10.72 6.10
CA PHE A 126 10.74 -10.88 4.73
C PHE A 126 11.80 -10.55 3.68
N ASP A 127 12.56 -9.48 3.89
CA ASP A 127 13.74 -9.09 3.12
C ASP A 127 14.77 -10.23 3.04
N GLN A 128 15.16 -10.79 4.18
CA GLN A 128 16.12 -11.90 4.25
C GLN A 128 15.62 -13.16 3.53
N LYS A 129 14.33 -13.49 3.69
CA LYS A 129 13.71 -14.64 3.00
C LYS A 129 13.69 -14.45 1.49
N ILE A 130 13.45 -13.22 1.00
CA ILE A 130 13.53 -12.91 -0.43
C ILE A 130 14.96 -13.11 -0.94
N LEU A 131 15.96 -12.55 -0.25
CA LEU A 131 17.37 -12.71 -0.63
C LEU A 131 17.78 -14.19 -0.67
N ALA A 132 17.37 -14.98 0.32
CA ALA A 132 17.62 -16.41 0.37
C ALA A 132 17.02 -17.16 -0.83
N LYS A 133 15.77 -16.86 -1.21
CA LYS A 133 15.11 -17.47 -2.38
C LYS A 133 15.71 -17.01 -3.72
N LEU A 134 16.36 -15.85 -3.75
CA LEU A 134 17.09 -15.32 -4.92
C LEU A 134 18.55 -15.78 -4.98
N GLY A 135 19.03 -16.53 -3.98
CA GLY A 135 20.44 -16.93 -3.88
C GLY A 135 21.40 -15.75 -3.67
N LEU A 136 20.91 -14.63 -3.15
CA LEU A 136 21.70 -13.42 -2.89
C LEU A 136 22.26 -13.42 -1.47
N PRO A 137 23.45 -12.83 -1.25
CA PRO A 137 24.01 -12.68 0.09
C PRO A 137 23.10 -11.79 0.94
N ASP A 138 22.91 -12.21 2.19
CA ASP A 138 22.25 -11.38 3.18
C ASP A 138 23.20 -10.28 3.68
N HIS A 139 22.67 -9.07 3.81
CA HIS A 139 23.35 -7.92 4.35
C HIS A 139 22.47 -7.31 5.43
N ALA A 140 23.06 -6.93 6.56
CA ALA A 140 22.30 -6.30 7.63
C ALA A 140 21.61 -5.02 7.12
N SER A 141 20.28 -4.98 7.22
CA SER A 141 19.47 -3.81 6.85
C SER A 141 19.71 -2.66 7.83
N GLU A 142 20.25 -1.55 7.35
CA GLU A 142 20.44 -0.32 8.14
C GLU A 142 19.14 0.50 8.16
N LEU A 143 18.30 0.28 9.18
CA LEU A 143 16.96 0.90 9.27
C LEU A 143 16.89 2.12 10.21
N THR A 144 17.99 2.47 10.88
CA THR A 144 18.04 3.52 11.92
C THR A 144 17.41 4.85 11.48
N ALA A 145 17.69 5.30 10.25
CA ALA A 145 17.12 6.54 9.71
C ALA A 145 15.59 6.43 9.52
N TRP A 146 15.11 5.29 9.06
CA TRP A 146 13.69 5.02 8.84
C TRP A 146 12.93 4.88 10.16
N GLU A 147 13.52 4.20 11.15
CA GLU A 147 12.98 4.12 12.51
C GLU A 147 12.84 5.52 13.13
N GLY A 148 13.84 6.38 12.95
CA GLY A 148 13.80 7.78 13.36
C GLY A 148 12.66 8.56 12.69
N PHE A 149 12.46 8.36 11.38
CA PHE A 149 11.37 8.97 10.63
C PHE A 149 10.00 8.50 11.12
N VAL A 150 9.78 7.19 11.26
CA VAL A 150 8.53 6.62 11.80
C VAL A 150 8.24 7.15 13.20
N LYS A 151 9.26 7.23 14.06
CA LYS A 151 9.11 7.82 15.40
C LYS A 151 8.66 9.28 15.34
N LYS A 152 9.23 10.08 14.42
CA LYS A 152 8.74 11.45 14.19
C LYS A 152 7.31 11.46 13.66
N ALA A 153 6.94 10.54 12.77
CA ALA A 153 5.61 10.47 12.17
C ALA A 153 4.52 10.20 13.21
N LEU A 154 4.79 9.29 14.16
CA LEU A 154 3.86 8.90 15.22
C LEU A 154 3.89 9.84 16.44
N ALA A 155 4.90 10.69 16.56
CA ALA A 155 5.02 11.61 17.68
C ALA A 155 3.87 12.63 17.70
N LYS A 156 3.35 12.90 18.89
CA LYS A 156 2.39 13.99 19.11
C LYS A 156 3.00 15.31 18.63
N LYS A 157 2.20 16.10 17.92
CA LYS A 157 2.58 17.40 17.40
C LYS A 157 1.94 18.49 18.27
N ASP A 158 2.72 19.47 18.69
CA ASP A 158 2.23 20.54 19.57
C ASP A 158 1.72 21.75 18.77
N LYS A 159 2.27 21.95 17.58
CA LYS A 159 1.90 23.04 16.67
C LYS A 159 0.83 22.54 15.71
N HIS A 160 -0.15 23.39 15.43
CA HIS A 160 -1.25 23.06 14.53
C HIS A 160 -1.30 24.08 13.39
N LEU A 161 -1.51 23.62 12.17
CA LEU A 161 -1.69 24.46 10.98
C LEU A 161 -2.91 23.98 10.22
N THR A 162 -3.85 24.87 9.93
CA THR A 162 -5.01 24.56 9.07
C THR A 162 -4.79 25.13 7.69
N ILE A 163 -4.73 24.24 6.69
CA ILE A 163 -4.64 24.64 5.28
C ILE A 163 -5.88 24.21 4.51
N ALA A 164 -6.17 24.87 3.40
CA ALA A 164 -7.17 24.43 2.45
C ALA A 164 -6.49 23.93 1.17
N ILE A 165 -6.94 22.79 0.66
CA ILE A 165 -6.66 22.38 -0.71
C ILE A 165 -7.95 22.58 -1.51
N VAL A 166 -7.90 23.49 -2.48
CA VAL A 166 -9.05 23.84 -3.33
C VAL A 166 -8.92 23.11 -4.65
N GLY A 167 -9.57 21.97 -4.77
CA GLY A 167 -9.41 21.05 -5.89
C GLY A 167 -10.73 20.76 -6.59
N LYS A 168 -10.63 20.36 -7.85
CA LYS A 168 -11.77 20.01 -8.70
C LYS A 168 -12.31 18.61 -8.45
N TYR A 169 -11.43 17.67 -8.10
CA TYR A 169 -11.74 16.23 -8.10
C TYR A 169 -12.10 15.67 -6.72
N PHE A 170 -12.28 16.52 -5.69
CA PHE A 170 -12.59 16.03 -4.35
C PHE A 170 -13.94 15.31 -4.23
N LYS A 171 -14.84 15.43 -5.22
CA LYS A 171 -16.08 14.67 -5.30
C LYS A 171 -16.34 14.17 -6.72
N THR A 172 -16.56 12.86 -6.86
CA THR A 172 -17.23 12.28 -8.04
C THR A 172 -18.38 11.40 -7.55
N GLY A 173 -19.62 11.78 -7.88
CA GLY A 173 -20.81 11.14 -7.32
C GLY A 173 -20.88 11.30 -5.79
N ASN A 174 -21.10 10.18 -5.09
CA ASN A 174 -21.20 10.14 -3.62
C ASN A 174 -19.84 9.92 -2.92
N TYR A 175 -18.74 9.81 -3.66
CA TYR A 175 -17.44 9.43 -3.11
C TYR A 175 -16.45 10.59 -3.14
N ASN A 176 -15.65 10.69 -2.07
CA ASN A 176 -14.54 11.64 -1.99
C ASN A 176 -13.29 10.98 -2.57
N LEU A 177 -12.81 11.47 -3.72
CA LEU A 177 -11.61 10.95 -4.38
C LEU A 177 -10.37 11.67 -3.84
N LYS A 178 -9.89 11.24 -2.67
CA LYS A 178 -8.60 11.72 -2.16
C LYS A 178 -7.42 11.27 -3.04
N ASP A 179 -7.58 10.15 -3.74
CA ASP A 179 -6.53 9.52 -4.56
C ASP A 179 -6.00 10.43 -5.67
N SER A 180 -6.86 11.28 -6.25
CA SER A 180 -6.44 12.25 -7.29
C SER A 180 -5.38 13.24 -6.82
N TYR A 181 -5.22 13.41 -5.50
CA TYR A 181 -4.26 14.31 -4.89
C TYR A 181 -3.32 13.58 -3.92
N HIS A 182 -3.22 12.26 -3.97
CA HIS A 182 -2.47 11.48 -2.98
C HIS A 182 -1.01 11.94 -2.83
N ALA A 183 -0.28 12.14 -3.94
CA ALA A 183 1.10 12.63 -3.89
C ALA A 183 1.23 14.02 -3.25
N LEU A 184 0.22 14.89 -3.41
CA LEU A 184 0.19 16.19 -2.73
C LEU A 184 -0.01 16.02 -1.22
N PHE A 185 -0.94 15.15 -0.80
CA PHE A 185 -1.14 14.84 0.61
C PHE A 185 0.13 14.26 1.24
N GLU A 186 0.78 13.29 0.60
CA GLU A 186 2.03 12.68 1.11
C GLU A 186 3.17 13.71 1.21
N ALA A 187 3.33 14.60 0.22
CA ALA A 187 4.35 15.65 0.29
C ALA A 187 4.11 16.60 1.48
N LEU A 188 2.85 16.93 1.75
CA LEU A 188 2.47 17.76 2.89
C LEU A 188 2.66 17.02 4.22
N ASP A 189 2.32 15.74 4.26
CA ASP A 189 2.51 14.90 5.44
C ASP A 189 4.00 14.79 5.77
N HIS A 190 4.88 14.50 4.79
CA HIS A 190 6.34 14.51 4.97
C HIS A 190 6.87 15.84 5.53
N ALA A 191 6.43 16.97 4.98
CA ALA A 191 6.84 18.29 5.46
C ALA A 191 6.35 18.55 6.89
N SER A 192 5.11 18.14 7.22
CA SER A 192 4.53 18.29 8.55
C SER A 192 5.25 17.43 9.60
N ILE A 193 5.66 16.22 9.20
CA ILE A 193 6.42 15.29 10.05
C ILE A 193 7.76 15.91 10.41
N GLU A 194 8.49 16.45 9.42
CA GLU A 194 9.81 17.06 9.62
C GLU A 194 9.73 18.33 10.47
N LEU A 195 8.71 19.16 10.27
CA LEU A 195 8.51 20.39 11.05
C LEU A 195 7.89 20.18 12.43
N GLY A 196 7.39 18.98 12.72
CA GLY A 196 6.71 18.69 13.99
C GLY A 196 5.36 19.41 14.12
N ILE A 197 4.61 19.53 13.02
CA ILE A 197 3.31 20.24 12.97
C ILE A 197 2.18 19.25 12.67
N GLU A 198 1.06 19.39 13.36
CA GLU A 198 -0.20 18.75 13.00
C GLU A 198 -0.87 19.54 11.88
N LEU A 199 -0.96 18.93 10.70
CA LEU A 199 -1.57 19.55 9.55
C LEU A 199 -3.05 19.17 9.44
N LYS A 200 -3.93 20.16 9.61
CA LYS A 200 -5.37 20.00 9.38
C LYS A 200 -5.72 20.47 7.98
N ILE A 201 -6.04 19.53 7.10
CA ILE A 201 -6.34 19.84 5.70
C ILE A 201 -7.85 19.92 5.48
N LYS A 202 -8.33 21.08 5.03
CA LYS A 202 -9.68 21.26 4.47
C LYS A 202 -9.65 21.01 2.97
N SER A 203 -10.19 19.88 2.53
CA SER A 203 -10.39 19.60 1.10
C SER A 203 -11.67 20.26 0.62
N LEU A 204 -11.55 21.29 -0.22
CA LEU A 204 -12.66 22.12 -0.70
C LEU A 204 -12.82 21.95 -2.20
N ASN A 205 -14.08 21.89 -2.66
CA ASN A 205 -14.38 21.79 -4.09
C ASN A 205 -14.38 23.20 -4.72
N SER A 206 -13.56 23.40 -5.75
CA SER A 206 -13.47 24.69 -6.44
C SER A 206 -14.82 25.15 -7.04
N GLU A 207 -15.65 24.24 -7.55
CA GLU A 207 -16.97 24.58 -8.11
C GLU A 207 -17.95 25.10 -7.03
N ILE A 208 -17.77 24.67 -5.78
CA ILE A 208 -18.59 25.17 -4.67
C ILE A 208 -18.13 26.56 -4.27
N ILE A 209 -16.81 26.80 -4.22
CA ILE A 209 -16.26 28.13 -3.95
C ILE A 209 -16.66 29.14 -5.03
N GLU A 210 -16.67 28.74 -6.30
CA GLU A 210 -17.12 29.58 -7.43
C GLU A 210 -18.59 30.02 -7.28
N LYS A 211 -19.47 29.12 -6.81
CA LYS A 211 -20.91 29.38 -6.69
C LYS A 211 -21.32 30.06 -5.38
N GLU A 212 -20.72 29.63 -4.27
CA GLU A 212 -21.13 30.02 -2.91
C GLU A 212 -20.18 31.02 -2.26
N GLY A 213 -19.06 31.33 -2.91
CA GLY A 213 -18.04 32.27 -2.43
C GLY A 213 -17.04 31.66 -1.44
N THR A 214 -16.21 32.52 -0.86
CA THR A 214 -15.01 32.14 -0.09
C THR A 214 -15.26 31.82 1.38
N LYS A 215 -16.52 31.80 1.84
CA LYS A 215 -16.87 31.57 3.25
C LYS A 215 -16.25 30.28 3.83
N GLN A 216 -16.10 29.24 3.01
CA GLN A 216 -15.50 27.97 3.42
C GLN A 216 -13.99 28.06 3.73
N LEU A 217 -13.33 29.13 3.26
CA LEU A 217 -11.92 29.44 3.50
C LEU A 217 -11.69 30.17 4.83
N GLU A 218 -12.75 30.58 5.54
CA GLU A 218 -12.59 31.24 6.84
C GLU A 218 -11.84 30.34 7.85
N GLY A 219 -10.90 30.96 8.58
CA GLY A 219 -10.05 30.29 9.58
C GLY A 219 -8.93 29.41 9.00
N VAL A 220 -8.72 29.41 7.69
CA VAL A 220 -7.59 28.75 7.03
C VAL A 220 -6.37 29.67 7.03
N GLN A 221 -5.18 29.15 7.33
CA GLN A 221 -3.93 29.93 7.33
C GLN A 221 -3.17 29.91 6.00
N ALA A 222 -3.38 28.90 5.16
CA ALA A 222 -2.79 28.85 3.81
C ALA A 222 -3.68 28.07 2.84
N ILE A 223 -3.60 28.41 1.55
CA ILE A 223 -4.39 27.81 0.49
C ILE A 223 -3.46 27.20 -0.54
N ILE A 224 -3.73 25.96 -0.94
CA ILE A 224 -3.08 25.25 -2.04
C ILE A 224 -4.11 25.04 -3.14
N VAL A 225 -3.79 25.51 -4.34
CA VAL A 225 -4.63 25.33 -5.53
C VAL A 225 -3.89 24.38 -6.49
N PRO A 226 -4.17 23.06 -6.44
CA PRO A 226 -3.57 22.12 -7.37
C PRO A 226 -4.12 22.31 -8.80
N ILE A 227 -3.40 21.75 -9.78
CA ILE A 227 -3.84 21.77 -11.18
C ILE A 227 -5.22 21.12 -11.34
N GLY A 228 -6.11 21.78 -12.09
CA GLY A 228 -7.43 21.28 -12.46
C GLY A 228 -7.57 21.25 -13.98
N TRP A 229 -7.84 20.08 -14.56
CA TRP A 229 -7.99 19.95 -16.02
C TRP A 229 -9.40 20.33 -16.48
N GLY A 230 -9.49 21.12 -17.55
CA GLY A 230 -10.74 21.54 -18.21
C GLY A 230 -11.46 22.72 -17.54
N ALA A 231 -12.45 23.30 -18.22
CA ALA A 231 -13.01 24.62 -17.88
C ALA A 231 -13.84 24.72 -16.58
N ARG A 232 -14.43 23.63 -16.08
CA ARG A 232 -15.27 23.67 -14.86
C ARG A 232 -14.45 24.01 -13.60
N GLY A 233 -14.93 24.91 -12.75
CA GLY A 233 -14.33 25.19 -11.43
C GLY A 233 -12.96 25.87 -11.51
N THR A 234 -12.75 26.70 -12.54
CA THR A 234 -11.47 27.39 -12.82
C THR A 234 -11.54 28.92 -12.77
N ALA A 235 -12.74 29.48 -12.56
CA ALA A 235 -12.99 30.91 -12.46
C ALA A 235 -12.99 31.40 -11.00
#